data_AF-A0A412QD90-F1
#
_entry.id   AF-A0A412QD90-F1
#
_cell.length_a   1.000
_cell.length_b   1.000
_cell.length_c   1.000
_cell.angle_alpha   90.00
_cell.angle_beta   90.00
_cell.angle_gamma   90.00
#
_symmetry.space_group_name_H-M   'P 1'
#
loop_
_entity.id
_entity.type
_entity.pdbx_description
1 polymer ?
#
loop_
_entity_poly.entity_id
_entity_poly.type
_entity_poly.pdbx_seq_one_letter_code
_entity_poly.pdbx_strand_id
1 'polypeptide(L)' 'MKTNKKKIVRKSELLAQIRADLKAWEENQPDFDENYFDESDVISYYEFLINKYQDKWIIIDDTEGGDEK' A
#
# COMPACT_ATOMS: atom_id res chain seq x y z
N MET A 1 -13.78 -28.10 4.11
CA MET A 1 -13.45 -26.88 3.33
C MET A 1 -12.64 -25.95 4.22
N LYS A 2 -11.34 -25.75 3.93
CA LYS A 2 -10.57 -24.70 4.59
C LYS A 2 -11.04 -23.38 3.97
N THR A 3 -11.77 -22.58 4.72
CA THR A 3 -12.13 -21.24 4.28
C THR A 3 -10.85 -20.45 4.14
N ASN A 4 -10.37 -20.26 2.90
CA ASN A 4 -9.34 -19.29 2.58
C ASN A 4 -9.91 -17.91 2.92
N LYS A 5 -9.78 -17.49 4.18
CA LYS A 5 -10.12 -16.14 4.63
C LYS A 5 -9.16 -15.21 3.91
N LYS A 6 -9.60 -14.63 2.80
CA LYS A 6 -8.88 -13.53 2.18
C LYS A 6 -8.79 -12.37 3.18
N LYS A 7 -7.63 -11.76 3.29
CA LYS A 7 -7.39 -10.59 4.14
C LYS A 7 -8.07 -9.40 3.50
N ILE A 8 -8.97 -8.73 4.21
CA ILE A 8 -9.54 -7.47 3.76
C ILE A 8 -8.51 -6.38 4.07
N VAL A 9 -8.16 -5.58 3.07
CA VAL A 9 -7.17 -4.50 3.17
C VAL A 9 -7.77 -3.24 2.55
N ARG A 10 -7.75 -2.12 3.27
CA ARG A 10 -8.20 -0.83 2.71
C ARG A 10 -7.08 -0.18 1.91
N LYS A 11 -7.40 0.37 0.74
CA LYS A 11 -6.44 1.05 -0.13
C LYS A 11 -5.76 2.23 0.57
N SER A 12 -6.54 3.09 1.23
CA SER A 12 -6.04 4.23 2.01
C SER A 12 -5.06 3.80 3.10
N GLU A 13 -5.40 2.76 3.85
CA GLU A 13 -4.56 2.22 4.92
C GLU A 13 -3.30 1.53 4.37
N LEU A 14 -3.40 0.84 3.23
CA LEU A 14 -2.27 0.18 2.58
C LEU A 14 -1.28 1.21 2.03
N LEU A 15 -1.77 2.24 1.34
CA LEU A 15 -0.93 3.35 0.85
C LEU A 15 -0.24 4.09 1.99
N ALA A 16 -0.95 4.37 3.09
CA ALA A 16 -0.37 5.01 4.26
C ALA A 16 0.73 4.14 4.91
N GLN A 17 0.50 2.83 5.01
CA GLN A 17 1.51 1.88 5.49
C GLN A 17 2.73 1.87 4.59
N ILE A 18 2.56 1.78 3.27
CA ILE A 18 3.68 1.78 2.31
C ILE A 18 4.50 3.06 2.44
N ARG A 19 3.84 4.22 2.52
CA ARG A 19 4.55 5.50 2.69
C ARG A 19 5.36 5.54 3.98
N ALA A 20 4.79 5.03 5.09
CA ALA A 20 5.51 4.94 6.35
C ALA A 20 6.69 3.95 6.29
N ASP A 21 6.51 2.80 5.64
CA ASP A 21 7.55 1.77 5.48
C ASP A 21 8.70 2.28 4.61
N LEU A 22 8.40 2.93 3.49
CA LEU A 22 9.39 3.56 2.60
C LEU A 22 10.15 4.67 3.31
N LYS A 23 9.44 5.53 4.06
CA LYS A 23 10.10 6.58 4.86
C LYS A 23 10.98 6.00 5.96
N ALA A 24 10.52 4.94 6.63
CA ALA A 24 11.33 4.25 7.62
C ALA A 24 12.56 3.58 6.96
N TRP A 25 12.45 3.06 5.75
CA TRP A 25 13.61 2.54 5.00
C TRP A 25 14.59 3.63 4.61
N GLU A 26 14.11 4.79 4.16
CA GLU A 26 14.93 5.97 3.90
C GLU A 26 15.72 6.38 5.15
N GLU A 27 15.06 6.51 6.31
CA GLU A 27 15.74 6.88 7.57
C GLU A 27 16.71 5.80 8.08
N ASN A 28 16.45 4.52 7.78
CA ASN A 28 17.31 3.42 8.22
C ASN A 28 18.50 3.17 7.29
N GLN A 29 18.55 3.77 6.10
CA GLN A 29 19.62 3.55 5.14
C GLN A 29 20.35 4.86 4.88
N PRO A 30 21.62 4.97 5.31
CA PRO A 30 22.41 6.19 5.07
C PRO A 30 22.77 6.41 3.59
N ASP A 31 22.48 5.43 2.73
CA ASP A 31 22.68 5.50 1.27
C ASP A 31 21.49 6.14 0.52
N PHE A 32 20.33 6.32 1.15
CA PHE A 32 19.21 7.01 0.52
C PHE A 32 19.26 8.51 0.85
N ASP A 33 19.12 9.33 -0.19
CA ASP A 33 18.92 10.78 -0.03
C ASP A 33 17.54 11.08 0.57
N GLU A 34 17.40 12.26 1.19
CA GLU A 34 16.09 12.74 1.64
C GLU A 34 15.12 12.86 0.46
N ASN A 35 13.90 12.34 0.62
CA ASN A 35 12.88 12.33 -0.43
C ASN A 35 13.28 11.49 -1.66
N TYR A 36 13.92 10.35 -1.43
CA TYR A 36 14.27 9.37 -2.45
C TYR A 36 13.02 8.68 -3.02
N PHE A 37 12.01 8.43 -2.19
CA PHE A 37 10.75 7.81 -2.62
C PHE A 37 9.66 8.86 -2.83
N ASP A 38 9.18 8.96 -4.07
CA ASP A 38 8.07 9.84 -4.45
C ASP A 38 6.72 9.10 -4.41
N GLU A 39 5.63 9.84 -4.63
CA GLU A 39 4.27 9.24 -4.70
C GLU A 39 4.16 8.15 -5.78
N SER A 40 4.94 8.27 -6.87
CA SER A 40 5.01 7.24 -7.91
C SER A 40 5.59 5.91 -7.40
N ASP A 41 6.57 5.94 -6.49
CA ASP A 41 7.14 4.73 -5.88
C ASP A 41 6.14 4.08 -4.93
N VAL A 42 5.43 4.90 -4.15
CA VAL A 42 4.36 4.45 -3.25
C VAL A 42 3.26 3.73 -4.05
N ILE A 43 2.81 4.32 -5.15
CA ILE A 43 1.78 3.75 -6.03
C ILE A 43 2.30 2.47 -6.69
N SER A 44 3.51 2.49 -7.24
CA SER A 44 4.11 1.33 -7.92
C SER A 44 4.28 0.14 -6.95
N TYR A 45 4.70 0.40 -5.72
CA TYR A 45 4.84 -0.63 -4.70
C TYR A 45 3.48 -1.17 -4.24
N TYR A 46 2.47 -0.30 -4.15
CA TYR A 46 1.08 -0.72 -3.92
C TYR A 46 0.60 -1.66 -5.02
N GLU A 47 0.79 -1.29 -6.30
CA GLU A 47 0.39 -2.10 -7.46
C GLU A 47 1.08 -3.47 -7.48
N PHE A 48 2.35 -3.52 -7.07
CA PHE A 48 3.08 -4.76 -6.90
C PHE A 48 2.47 -5.65 -5.79
N LEU A 49 2.15 -5.07 -4.64
CA LEU A 49 1.57 -5.81 -3.52
C LEU A 49 0.17 -6.36 -3.85
N ILE A 50 -0.70 -5.57 -4.48
CA ILE A 50 -2.03 -6.04 -4.87
C ILE A 50 -1.92 -7.19 -5.89
N ASN A 51 -0.98 -7.13 -6.84
CA ASN A 51 -0.78 -8.20 -7.82
C ASN A 51 -0.22 -9.46 -7.15
N LYS A 52 0.76 -9.31 -6.27
CA LYS A 52 1.41 -10.43 -5.56
C LYS A 52 0.46 -11.14 -4.61
N TYR A 53 -0.46 -10.41 -3.99
CA TYR A 53 -1.40 -10.94 -3.01
C TYR A 53 -2.85 -10.99 -3.50
N GLN A 54 -3.12 -10.87 -4.81
CA GLN A 54 -4.48 -10.82 -5.37
C GLN A 54 -5.37 -12.01 -4.95
N ASP A 55 -4.80 -13.21 -4.85
CA ASP A 55 -5.52 -14.41 -4.42
C ASP A 55 -5.87 -14.40 -2.93
N LYS A 56 -5.11 -13.62 -2.14
CA LYS A 56 -5.15 -13.61 -0.68
C LYS A 56 -5.76 -12.34 -0.11
N TRP A 57 -5.72 -11.22 -0.83
CA TRP A 57 -6.18 -9.92 -0.35
C TRP A 57 -7.44 -9.48 -1.10
N ILE A 58 -8.37 -8.87 -0.39
CA ILE A 58 -9.50 -8.16 -0.96
C ILE A 58 -9.23 -6.69 -0.69
N ILE A 59 -8.94 -5.94 -1.75
CA ILE A 59 -8.67 -4.52 -1.65
C ILE A 59 -10.00 -3.77 -1.67
N ILE A 60 -10.25 -2.97 -0.63
CA ILE A 60 -11.36 -2.05 -0.57
C ILE A 60 -10.84 -0.67 -0.96
N ASP A 61 -11.31 -0.15 -2.10
CA ASP A 61 -11.09 1.24 -2.46
C ASP A 61 -12.01 2.12 -1.61
N ASP A 62 -11.44 2.71 -0.57
CA ASP A 62 -12.10 3.66 0.33
C ASP A 62 -11.66 5.11 0.01
N THR A 63 -10.89 5.28 -1.07
CA THR A 63 -10.40 6.58 -1.53
C THR A 63 -11.38 7.26 -2.49
N GLU A 64 -12.27 6.49 -3.11
CA GLU A 64 -13.33 6.98 -4.00
C GLU A 64 -14.64 7.30 -3.24
N GLY A 65 -14.54 7.78 -2.00
CA GLY A 65 -15.66 8.21 -1.16
C GLY A 65 -15.83 9.73 -1.14
N GLY A 66 -15.97 10.36 -2.31
CA GLY A 66 -16.24 11.79 -2.45
C GLY A 66 -17.70 12.03 -2.85
N ASP A 67 -18.54 12.34 -1.85
CA ASP A 67 -19.89 12.94 -1.91
C ASP A 67 -20.87 12.43 -2.99
N GLU A 68 -21.68 11.43 -2.60
CA GLU A 68 -23.07 11.36 -3.07
C GLU A 68 -23.91 12.28 -2.17
N LYS A 69 -23.96 13.57 -2.50
CA LYS A 69 -24.88 14.55 -1.92
C LYS A 69 -25.48 15.44 -3.00
#